data_AF-B3T0P7-F1
#
_entry.id   AF-B3T0P7-F1
#
_cell.length_a   1.000
_cell.length_b   1.000
_cell.length_c   1.000
_cell.angle_alpha   90.00
_cell.angle_beta   90.00
_cell.angle_gamma   90.00
#
_symmetry.space_group_name_H-M   'P 1'
#
loop_
_entity.id
_entity.type
_entity.pdbx_description
1 polymer ?
#
loop_
_entity_poly.entity_id
_entity_poly.type
_entity_poly.pdbx_seq_one_letter_code
_entity_poly.pdbx_strand_id
1 'polypeptide(L)'
;MSLSKYKSKVERITQSVRNLTVRHNFYFQIIGSFLILSLVSYLHFMQPPSLDVISFALVDKLAHFLMFFFTMMWFMYVSKKWLLTAVSLLLLALVLEWIQMNYIINRSFDWFDWIADGIGIVLCFLLLPVLIDKYFDNSV
;
A
#
# COMPACT_ATOMS: atom_id res chain seq x y z
N MET A 1 -24.58 17.29 -44.41
CA MET A 1 -23.54 16.59 -43.63
C MET A 1 -24.25 15.65 -42.66
N SER A 2 -24.11 14.31 -42.80
CA SER A 2 -25.01 13.36 -42.14
C SER A 2 -24.78 13.26 -40.64
N LEU A 3 -25.87 13.17 -39.87
CA LEU A 3 -25.87 13.01 -38.41
C LEU A 3 -25.00 11.83 -37.93
N SER A 4 -24.88 10.76 -38.72
CA SER A 4 -24.06 9.59 -38.34
C SER A 4 -22.56 9.88 -38.30
N LYS A 5 -22.06 10.77 -39.17
CA LYS A 5 -20.64 11.17 -39.19
C LYS A 5 -20.28 12.04 -37.98
N TYR A 6 -21.24 12.82 -37.48
CA TYR A 6 -21.10 13.60 -36.25
C TYR A 6 -21.09 12.67 -35.02
N LYS A 7 -22.03 11.73 -34.93
CA LYS A 7 -22.10 10.74 -33.83
C LYS A 7 -20.83 9.90 -33.72
N SER A 8 -20.26 9.43 -34.85
CA SER A 8 -19.00 8.64 -34.83
C SER A 8 -17.76 9.47 -34.47
N LYS A 9 -17.80 10.80 -34.63
CA LYS A 9 -16.72 11.68 -34.18
C LYS A 9 -16.78 11.88 -32.66
N VAL A 10 -17.98 12.10 -32.11
CA VAL A 10 -18.19 12.23 -30.66
C VAL A 10 -17.79 10.94 -29.94
N GLU A 11 -18.24 9.78 -30.42
CA GLU A 11 -17.89 8.47 -29.84
C GLU A 11 -16.38 8.24 -29.81
N ARG A 12 -15.65 8.59 -30.88
CA ARG A 12 -14.17 8.50 -30.91
C ARG A 12 -13.49 9.42 -29.90
N ILE A 13 -14.00 10.64 -29.71
CA ILE A 13 -13.45 11.58 -28.73
C ILE A 13 -13.70 11.06 -27.31
N THR A 14 -14.92 10.60 -27.01
CA THR A 14 -15.27 10.00 -25.72
C THR A 14 -14.40 8.78 -25.42
N GLN A 15 -14.20 7.89 -26.40
CA GLN A 15 -13.32 6.73 -26.27
C GLN A 15 -11.87 7.15 -25.97
N SER A 16 -11.37 8.19 -26.64
CA SER A 16 -10.01 8.71 -26.46
C SER A 16 -9.82 9.32 -25.08
N VAL A 17 -10.78 10.13 -24.61
CA VAL A 17 -10.76 10.70 -23.25
C VAL A 17 -10.80 9.59 -22.20
N ARG A 18 -11.69 8.60 -22.34
CA ARG A 18 -11.76 7.45 -21.43
C ARG A 18 -10.44 6.69 -21.38
N ASN A 19 -9.82 6.44 -22.53
CA ASN A 19 -8.53 5.77 -22.61
C ASN A 19 -7.42 6.58 -21.94
N LEU A 20 -7.43 7.90 -22.06
CA LEU A 20 -6.51 8.78 -21.36
C LEU A 20 -6.71 8.72 -19.84
N THR A 21 -7.95 8.75 -19.35
CA THR A 21 -8.26 8.60 -17.92
C THR A 21 -7.80 7.25 -17.37
N VAL A 22 -8.07 6.16 -18.08
CA VAL A 22 -7.63 4.80 -17.69
C VAL A 22 -6.10 4.71 -17.67
N ARG A 23 -5.42 5.25 -18.69
CA ARG A 23 -3.95 5.29 -18.73
C ARG A 23 -3.35 6.14 -17.62
N HIS A 24 -3.93 7.31 -17.35
CA HIS A 24 -3.49 8.17 -16.25
C HIS A 24 -3.61 7.44 -14.91
N ASN A 25 -4.74 6.78 -14.66
CA ASN A 25 -4.95 5.96 -13.47
C ASN A 25 -3.92 4.83 -13.38
N PHE A 26 -3.58 4.18 -14.50
CA PHE A 26 -2.57 3.13 -14.54
C PHE A 26 -1.15 3.64 -14.20
N TYR A 27 -0.71 4.74 -14.80
CA TYR A 27 0.60 5.34 -14.46
C TYR A 27 0.66 5.82 -13.01
N PHE A 28 -0.43 6.43 -12.52
CA PHE A 28 -0.55 6.84 -11.13
C PHE A 28 -0.41 5.65 -10.17
N GLN A 29 -1.10 4.53 -10.47
CA GLN A 29 -1.01 3.31 -9.68
C GLN A 29 0.41 2.73 -9.68
N ILE A 30 1.10 2.70 -10.83
CA ILE A 30 2.49 2.20 -10.90
C ILE A 30 3.43 3.10 -10.11
N ILE A 31 3.42 4.41 -10.38
CA ILE A 31 4.32 5.38 -9.74
C ILE A 31 4.06 5.41 -8.23
N GLY A 32 2.79 5.47 -7.82
CA GLY A 32 2.43 5.47 -6.41
C GLY A 32 2.82 4.16 -5.70
N SER A 33 2.67 3.01 -6.35
CA SER A 33 3.12 1.73 -5.79
C SER A 33 4.64 1.68 -5.63
N PHE A 34 5.39 2.15 -6.62
CA PHE A 34 6.84 2.24 -6.54
C PHE A 34 7.29 3.17 -5.40
N LEU A 35 6.66 4.34 -5.26
CA LEU A 35 6.96 5.31 -4.21
C LEU A 35 6.66 4.73 -2.82
N ILE A 36 5.50 4.08 -2.64
CA ILE A 36 5.14 3.47 -1.35
C ILE A 36 6.08 2.32 -0.99
N LEU A 37 6.42 1.44 -1.93
CA LEU A 37 7.38 0.37 -1.68
C LEU A 37 8.78 0.89 -1.36
N SER A 38 9.20 1.96 -2.03
CA SER A 38 10.48 2.63 -1.75
C SER A 38 10.46 3.27 -0.36
N LEU A 39 9.36 3.94 0.00
CA LEU A 39 9.18 4.59 1.30
C LEU A 39 9.19 3.57 2.45
N VAL A 40 8.40 2.49 2.35
CA VAL A 40 8.35 1.47 3.41
C VAL A 40 9.70 0.78 3.58
N SER A 41 10.41 0.49 2.48
CA SER A 41 11.75 -0.10 2.54
C SER A 41 12.75 0.86 3.19
N TYR A 42 12.71 2.15 2.82
CA TYR A 42 13.56 3.17 3.41
C TYR A 42 13.33 3.31 4.92
N LEU A 43 12.07 3.40 5.33
CA LEU A 43 11.71 3.55 6.75
C LEU A 43 12.10 2.31 7.56
N HIS A 44 11.91 1.11 7.00
CA HIS A 44 12.31 -0.14 7.65
C HIS A 44 13.83 -0.20 7.90
N PHE A 45 14.64 0.31 6.97
CA PHE A 45 16.10 0.31 7.09
C PHE A 45 16.66 1.49 7.89
N MET A 46 15.88 2.54 8.09
CA MET A 46 16.31 3.73 8.81
C MET A 46 16.63 3.37 10.26
N GLN A 47 17.77 3.83 10.79
CA GLN A 47 18.08 3.65 12.20
C GLN A 47 17.31 4.66 13.07
N PRO A 48 16.70 4.21 14.18
CA PRO A 48 16.00 5.09 15.09
C PRO A 48 16.96 6.04 15.80
N PRO A 49 16.53 7.28 16.10
CA PRO A 49 17.30 8.17 16.96
C PRO A 49 17.41 7.59 18.38
N SER A 50 18.56 7.77 19.03
CA SER A 50 18.79 7.32 20.41
C SER A 50 18.04 8.20 21.41
N LEU A 51 16.81 7.83 21.73
CA LEU A 51 15.95 8.44 22.76
C LEU A 51 15.62 7.42 23.86
N ASP A 52 14.95 7.86 24.93
CA ASP A 52 14.57 7.01 26.08
C ASP A 52 13.93 5.67 25.66
N VAL A 53 14.51 4.58 26.17
CA VAL A 53 14.40 3.23 25.60
C VAL A 53 12.97 2.66 25.64
N ILE A 54 12.16 3.02 26.64
CA ILE A 54 10.83 2.40 26.87
C ILE A 54 9.75 3.03 25.98
N SER A 55 9.68 4.37 25.93
CA SER A 55 8.70 5.07 25.08
C SER A 55 9.04 4.86 23.61
N PHE A 56 10.33 4.80 23.28
CA PHE A 56 10.80 4.61 21.92
C PHE A 56 10.40 3.22 21.36
N ALA A 57 10.52 2.15 22.15
CA ALA A 57 10.19 0.80 21.69
C ALA A 57 8.72 0.65 21.26
N LEU A 58 7.78 1.25 21.99
CA LEU A 58 6.35 1.20 21.63
C LEU A 58 6.05 2.02 20.37
N VAL A 59 6.69 3.19 20.23
CA VAL A 59 6.52 4.06 19.05
C VAL A 59 7.07 3.38 17.80
N ASP A 60 8.20 2.69 17.92
CA ASP A 60 8.81 1.88 16.86
C ASP A 60 7.85 0.79 16.37
N LYS A 61 7.27 -0.01 17.28
CA LYS A 61 6.28 -1.03 16.91
C LYS A 61 5.00 -0.45 16.31
N LEU A 62 4.56 0.71 16.81
CA LEU A 62 3.42 1.42 16.22
C LEU A 62 3.75 1.93 14.80
N ALA A 63 4.97 2.37 14.55
CA ALA A 63 5.41 2.77 13.21
C ALA A 63 5.37 1.58 12.26
N HIS A 64 5.93 0.42 12.64
CA HIS A 64 5.86 -0.84 11.89
C HIS A 64 4.41 -1.21 11.51
N PHE A 65 3.54 -1.22 12.51
CA PHE A 65 2.10 -1.42 12.32
C PHE A 65 1.49 -0.43 11.31
N LEU A 66 1.69 0.88 11.49
CA LEU A 66 1.08 1.90 10.64
C LEU A 66 1.63 1.88 9.20
N MET A 67 2.93 1.68 9.04
CA MET A 67 3.59 1.62 7.73
C MET A 67 2.97 0.52 6.87
N PHE A 68 2.83 -0.68 7.40
CA PHE A 68 2.25 -1.80 6.68
C PHE A 68 0.73 -1.74 6.57
N PHE A 69 0.04 -1.14 7.55
CA PHE A 69 -1.39 -0.85 7.45
C PHE A 69 -1.70 0.05 6.24
N PHE A 70 -1.00 1.18 6.10
CA PHE A 70 -1.21 2.10 4.98
C PHE A 70 -0.71 1.54 3.65
N THR A 71 0.36 0.74 3.67
CA THR A 71 0.85 0.03 2.48
C THR A 71 -0.21 -0.96 1.98
N MET A 72 -0.82 -1.75 2.88
CA MET A 72 -1.91 -2.66 2.52
C MET A 72 -3.12 -1.90 1.96
N MET A 73 -3.51 -0.79 2.61
CA MET A 73 -4.62 0.06 2.16
C MET A 73 -4.41 0.54 0.71
N TRP A 74 -3.20 1.00 0.37
CA TRP A 74 -2.85 1.40 -0.99
C TRP A 74 -2.99 0.23 -1.97
N PHE A 75 -2.46 -0.94 -1.65
CA PHE A 75 -2.51 -2.07 -2.58
C PHE A 75 -3.90 -2.71 -2.69
N MET A 76 -4.79 -2.52 -1.72
CA MET A 76 -6.22 -2.84 -1.86
C MET A 76 -6.93 -1.90 -2.83
N TYR A 77 -6.48 -0.64 -2.94
CA TYR A 77 -6.94 0.31 -3.95
C TYR A 77 -6.42 -0.05 -5.35
N VAL A 78 -5.15 -0.44 -5.47
CA VAL A 78 -4.51 -0.77 -6.76
C VAL A 78 -4.96 -2.13 -7.31
N SER A 79 -5.11 -3.14 -6.46
CA SER A 79 -5.38 -4.52 -6.86
C SER A 79 -6.66 -5.05 -6.20
N LYS A 80 -7.43 -5.84 -6.93
CA LYS A 80 -8.58 -6.60 -6.38
C LYS A 80 -8.17 -7.94 -5.77
N LYS A 81 -6.93 -8.40 -5.97
CA LYS A 81 -6.42 -9.67 -5.44
C LYS A 81 -5.89 -9.50 -4.01
N TRP A 82 -6.76 -9.05 -3.10
CA TRP A 82 -6.35 -8.61 -1.75
C TRP A 82 -5.62 -9.67 -0.93
N LEU A 83 -6.04 -10.95 -1.01
CA LEU A 83 -5.34 -12.03 -0.29
C LEU A 83 -3.91 -12.23 -0.80
N LEU A 84 -3.72 -12.24 -2.13
CA LEU A 84 -2.39 -12.36 -2.73
C LEU A 84 -1.52 -11.17 -2.34
N THR A 85 -2.08 -9.96 -2.35
CA THR A 85 -1.40 -8.76 -1.86
C THR A 85 -0.96 -8.91 -0.41
N ALA A 86 -1.85 -9.34 0.48
CA ALA A 86 -1.55 -9.50 1.91
C ALA A 86 -0.41 -10.50 2.14
N VAL A 87 -0.45 -11.65 1.46
CA VAL A 87 0.61 -12.67 1.54
C VAL A 87 1.93 -12.11 0.99
N SER A 88 1.91 -11.41 -0.14
CA SER A 88 3.12 -10.80 -0.71
C SER A 88 3.72 -9.73 0.22
N LEU A 89 2.90 -8.93 0.90
CA LEU A 89 3.38 -7.93 1.85
C LEU A 89 3.94 -8.57 3.13
N LEU A 90 3.35 -9.67 3.62
CA LEU A 90 3.90 -10.43 4.75
C LEU A 90 5.27 -11.04 4.43
N LEU A 91 5.42 -11.56 3.21
CA LEU A 91 6.71 -12.04 2.71
C LEU A 91 7.71 -10.90 2.53
N LEU A 92 7.27 -9.74 2.03
CA LEU A 92 8.11 -8.56 1.91
C LEU A 92 8.62 -8.11 3.29
N ALA A 93 7.74 -8.00 4.29
CA ALA A 93 8.12 -7.66 5.67
C ALA A 93 9.19 -8.62 6.21
N LEU A 94 9.00 -9.93 6.03
CA LEU A 94 9.96 -10.94 6.45
C LEU A 94 11.32 -10.79 5.75
N VAL A 95 11.30 -10.49 4.44
CA VAL A 95 12.51 -10.26 3.65
C VAL A 95 13.21 -8.98 4.10
N LEU A 96 12.49 -7.91 4.41
CA LEU A 96 13.07 -6.66 4.90
C LEU A 96 13.77 -6.86 6.25
N GLU A 97 13.15 -7.55 7.20
CA GLU A 97 13.78 -7.95 8.47
C GLU A 97 15.02 -8.83 8.26
N TRP A 98 14.95 -9.78 7.33
CA TRP A 98 16.10 -10.61 7.00
C TRP A 98 17.24 -9.79 6.37
N ILE A 99 16.94 -8.87 5.46
CA ILE A 99 17.93 -7.96 4.86
C ILE A 99 18.54 -7.08 5.95
N GLN A 100 17.72 -6.53 6.83
CA GLN A 100 18.14 -5.68 7.95
C GLN A 100 19.18 -6.41 8.83
N MET A 101 18.92 -7.66 9.21
CA MET A 101 19.84 -8.45 10.02
C MET A 101 21.18 -8.75 9.32
N ASN A 102 21.16 -9.01 8.00
CA ASN A 102 22.35 -9.47 7.29
C ASN A 102 23.22 -8.33 6.73
N TYR A 103 22.62 -7.17 6.44
CA TYR A 103 23.27 -6.10 5.68
C TYR A 103 23.31 -4.75 6.40
N ILE A 104 22.56 -4.55 7.49
CA ILE A 104 22.55 -3.27 8.21
C ILE A 104 23.31 -3.41 9.54
N ILE A 105 24.39 -2.64 9.66
CA ILE A 105 25.22 -2.61 10.87
C ILE A 105 24.37 -2.15 12.06
N ASN A 106 24.51 -2.83 13.20
CA ASN A 106 23.78 -2.56 14.45
C ASN A 106 22.25 -2.75 14.36
N ARG A 107 21.76 -3.53 13.40
CA ARG A 107 20.37 -3.98 13.38
C ARG A 107 20.32 -5.50 13.44
N SER A 108 19.36 -6.01 14.21
CA SER A 108 19.03 -7.44 14.27
C SER A 108 17.63 -7.66 13.70
N PHE A 109 17.33 -8.92 13.40
CA PHE A 109 15.96 -9.36 13.15
C PHE A 109 15.15 -9.24 14.45
N ASP A 110 13.99 -8.58 14.39
CA ASP A 110 13.06 -8.53 15.51
C ASP A 110 11.71 -9.16 15.13
N TRP A 111 11.38 -10.26 15.81
CA TRP A 111 10.10 -10.95 15.64
C TRP A 111 8.91 -10.05 15.96
N PHE A 112 9.05 -9.11 16.91
CA PHE A 112 7.98 -8.21 17.27
C PHE A 112 7.73 -7.15 16.19
N ASP A 113 8.74 -6.76 15.42
CA ASP A 113 8.56 -5.88 14.25
C ASP A 113 7.80 -6.59 13.15
N TRP A 114 8.22 -7.81 12.80
CA TRP A 114 7.50 -8.61 11.81
C TRP A 114 6.05 -8.91 12.23
N ILE A 115 5.79 -9.15 13.52
CA ILE A 115 4.44 -9.31 14.06
C ILE A 115 3.65 -8.00 13.95
N ALA A 116 4.24 -6.85 14.29
CA ALA A 116 3.59 -5.55 14.17
C ALA A 116 3.21 -5.23 12.72
N ASP A 117 4.12 -5.48 11.77
CA ASP A 117 3.87 -5.38 10.34
C ASP A 117 2.69 -6.26 9.91
N GLY A 118 2.71 -7.53 10.35
CA GLY A 118 1.66 -8.50 10.04
C GLY A 118 0.30 -8.10 10.61
N ILE A 119 0.24 -7.59 11.83
CA ILE A 119 -0.98 -7.05 12.44
C ILE A 119 -1.50 -5.86 11.62
N GLY A 120 -0.60 -4.98 11.13
CA GLY A 120 -0.94 -3.88 10.23
C GLY A 120 -1.64 -4.34 8.96
N ILE A 121 -1.06 -5.34 8.29
CA ILE A 121 -1.61 -5.95 7.06
C ILE A 121 -2.97 -6.59 7.35
N VAL A 122 -3.06 -7.43 8.38
CA VAL A 122 -4.28 -8.20 8.69
C VAL A 122 -5.41 -7.27 9.13
N LEU A 123 -5.14 -6.29 9.99
CA LEU A 123 -6.16 -5.33 10.42
C LEU A 123 -6.65 -4.49 9.25
N CYS A 124 -5.78 -4.03 8.36
CA CYS A 124 -6.21 -3.30 7.17
C CYS A 124 -7.08 -4.18 6.26
N PHE A 125 -6.63 -5.41 5.99
CA PHE A 125 -7.35 -6.38 5.15
C PHE A 125 -8.77 -6.67 5.66
N LEU A 126 -8.96 -6.74 6.97
CA LEU A 126 -10.26 -7.04 7.58
C LEU A 126 -11.14 -5.79 7.77
N LEU A 127 -10.56 -4.65 8.19
CA LEU A 127 -11.32 -3.45 8.53
C LEU A 127 -11.75 -2.66 7.29
N LEU A 128 -10.89 -2.55 6.29
CA LEU A 128 -11.15 -1.67 5.15
C LEU A 128 -12.41 -2.07 4.36
N PRO A 129 -12.66 -3.36 4.05
CA PRO A 129 -13.91 -3.76 3.39
C PRO A 129 -15.13 -3.44 4.23
N VAL A 130 -15.09 -3.73 5.54
CA VAL A 130 -16.18 -3.46 6.48
C VAL A 130 -16.51 -1.97 6.56
N LEU A 131 -15.48 -1.11 6.58
CA LEU A 131 -15.66 0.35 6.58
C LEU A 131 -16.24 0.84 5.24
N ILE A 132 -15.75 0.31 4.12
CA ILE A 132 -16.28 0.68 2.80
C ILE A 132 -17.76 0.33 2.70
N ASP A 133 -18.13 -0.92 3.00
CA ASP A 133 -19.51 -1.39 2.95
C ASP A 133 -20.41 -0.58 3.90
N LYS A 134 -19.93 -0.31 5.12
CA LYS A 134 -20.72 0.39 6.15
C LYS A 134 -20.99 1.85 5.80
N TYR A 135 -20.03 2.57 5.23
CA TYR A 135 -20.13 4.02 5.04
C TYR A 135 -20.49 4.45 3.62
N PHE A 136 -20.21 3.61 2.61
CA PHE A 136 -20.44 3.98 1.20
C PHE A 136 -21.64 3.23 0.60
N ASP A 137 -21.86 1.96 0.92
CA ASP A 137 -22.98 1.19 0.34
C ASP A 137 -24.32 1.39 1.07
N ASN A 138 -24.30 1.87 2.33
CA ASN A 138 -25.53 2.24 3.06
C ASN A 138 -26.08 3.63 2.69
N SER A 139 -25.54 4.28 1.65
CA SER A 139 -25.94 5.63 1.22
C SER A 139 -26.82 5.69 -0.03
N VAL A 140 -27.33 4.52 -0.49
CA VAL A 140 -28.28 4.38 -1.61
C VAL A 140 -29.64 3.90 -1.13
#